data_AF-A0A2E6J0E3-F1
#
_entry.id   AF-A0A2E6J0E3-F1
#
_cell.length_a   1.000
_cell.length_b   1.000
_cell.length_c   1.000
_cell.angle_alpha   90.00
_cell.angle_beta   90.00
_cell.angle_gamma   90.00
#
_symmetry.space_group_name_H-M   'P 1'
#
loop_
_entity.id
_entity.type
_entity.pdbx_description
1 polymer ?
#
loop_
_entity_poly.entity_id
_entity_poly.type
_entity_poly.pdbx_seq_one_letter_code
_entity_poly.pdbx_strand_id
1 'polypeptide(L)'
;MLQKLLIFFKSGYPSFWKKKGSILQKIIISILLPLSFLYFLVSKINKKLKKKRTIGIPVICVGNINTGGTGKTPFVMHLINILKKKKKNVHVITRGYLGKLNGPIKVNTKKHTFNDVGDEALLLAEKATTWISKNRFEGALKATLNGADIIILDDALQNYSIHQNLKILVVDGGFGFGNEFILPAGPLRESINSGIKKSDLLIFFNKDKNNIKKKNKR
;
A
#
# COMPACT_ATOMS: atom_id res chain seq x y z
N MET A 1 -1.57 17.19 6.62
CA MET A 1 -1.56 18.29 5.65
C MET A 1 -1.41 17.80 4.20
N LEU A 2 -0.29 17.18 3.79
CA LEU A 2 -0.10 16.60 2.43
C LEU A 2 -1.09 15.50 2.02
N GLN A 3 -1.71 14.80 2.97
CA GLN A 3 -2.67 13.71 2.70
C GLN A 3 -4.07 14.22 2.29
N LYS A 4 -4.40 15.49 2.59
CA LYS A 4 -5.60 16.14 2.03
C LYS A 4 -5.43 16.53 0.55
N LEU A 5 -4.19 16.68 0.07
CA LEU A 5 -3.90 16.95 -1.35
C LEU A 5 -4.28 15.75 -2.24
N LEU A 6 -4.30 14.52 -1.69
CA LEU A 6 -4.71 13.31 -2.41
C LEU A 6 -6.23 13.22 -2.62
N ILE A 7 -7.03 14.02 -1.90
CA ILE A 7 -8.50 14.08 -2.06
C ILE A 7 -8.87 14.71 -3.41
N PHE A 8 -7.98 15.51 -4.02
CA PHE A 8 -8.19 16.11 -5.34
C PHE A 8 -8.15 15.11 -6.51
N PHE A 9 -7.71 13.86 -6.31
CA PHE A 9 -7.53 12.89 -7.40
C PHE A 9 -8.63 11.83 -7.51
N LYS A 10 -9.85 12.16 -7.04
CA LYS A 10 -11.04 11.32 -7.22
C LYS A 10 -11.34 11.02 -8.71
N SER A 11 -10.74 11.76 -9.65
CA SER A 11 -10.89 11.60 -11.12
C SER A 11 -9.71 10.91 -11.84
N GLY A 12 -8.81 10.23 -11.12
CA GLY A 12 -7.66 9.53 -11.70
C GLY A 12 -6.32 10.25 -11.52
N TYR A 13 -5.25 9.67 -12.06
CA TYR A 13 -3.90 10.20 -11.93
C TYR A 13 -3.75 11.57 -12.63
N PRO A 14 -3.06 12.55 -12.02
CA PRO A 14 -2.62 13.76 -12.73
C PRO A 14 -2.03 13.44 -14.09
N SER A 15 -2.37 14.24 -15.09
CA SER A 15 -1.87 14.06 -16.46
C SER A 15 -0.34 14.10 -16.52
N PHE A 16 0.29 14.96 -15.71
CA PHE A 16 1.76 15.08 -15.61
C PHE A 16 2.45 13.91 -14.91
N TRP A 17 1.73 13.00 -14.24
CA TRP A 17 2.29 11.75 -13.72
C TRP A 17 2.34 10.63 -14.77
N LYS A 18 1.82 10.86 -15.96
CA LYS A 18 1.91 9.90 -17.08
C LYS A 18 3.30 9.98 -17.72
N LYS A 19 3.73 8.86 -18.30
CA LYS A 19 5.06 8.70 -18.90
C LYS A 19 5.34 9.64 -20.08
N LYS A 20 4.30 10.00 -20.83
CA LYS A 20 4.35 10.97 -21.93
C LYS A 20 3.61 12.22 -21.48
N GLY A 21 4.24 13.38 -21.66
CA GLY A 21 3.67 14.66 -21.26
C GLY A 21 4.08 15.82 -22.15
N SER A 22 3.26 16.87 -22.15
CA SER A 22 3.52 18.11 -22.89
C SER A 22 4.68 18.92 -22.27
N ILE A 23 5.15 19.94 -22.98
CA ILE A 23 6.21 20.85 -22.48
C ILE A 23 5.82 21.48 -21.14
N LEU A 24 4.55 21.89 -20.99
CA LEU A 24 4.01 22.45 -19.77
C LEU A 24 4.10 21.48 -18.59
N GLN A 25 3.82 20.19 -18.82
CA GLN A 25 3.91 19.16 -17.79
C GLN A 25 5.37 18.95 -17.35
N LYS A 26 6.35 19.06 -18.25
CA LYS A 26 7.78 19.00 -17.89
C LYS A 26 8.22 20.18 -17.03
N ILE A 27 7.70 21.38 -17.31
CA ILE A 27 7.95 22.57 -16.47
C ILE A 27 7.37 22.36 -15.06
N ILE A 28 6.12 21.89 -14.96
CA ILE A 28 5.49 21.55 -13.68
C ILE A 28 6.33 20.52 -12.91
N ILE A 29 6.74 19.43 -13.57
CA ILE A 29 7.61 18.41 -12.97
C ILE A 29 8.90 19.05 -12.43
N SER A 30 9.56 19.89 -13.22
CA SER A 30 10.83 20.54 -12.85
C SER A 30 10.70 21.39 -11.58
N ILE A 31 9.59 22.15 -11.46
CA ILE A 31 9.27 22.94 -10.27
C ILE A 31 9.01 22.04 -9.05
N LEU A 32 8.44 20.84 -9.25
CA LEU A 32 8.12 19.89 -8.17
C LEU A 32 9.30 18.98 -7.78
N LEU A 33 10.39 18.93 -8.55
CA LEU A 33 11.54 18.06 -8.27
C LEU A 33 12.22 18.38 -6.93
N PRO A 34 12.49 19.65 -6.55
CA PRO A 34 13.06 19.97 -5.24
C PRO A 34 12.20 19.46 -4.08
N LEU A 35 10.88 19.60 -4.19
CA LEU A 35 9.94 19.10 -3.19
C LEU A 35 9.93 17.56 -3.13
N SER A 36 10.16 16.91 -4.27
CA SER A 36 10.26 15.45 -4.35
C SER A 36 11.53 14.93 -3.70
N PHE A 37 12.63 15.67 -3.85
CA PHE A 37 13.88 15.39 -3.15
C PHE A 37 13.71 15.51 -1.63
N LEU A 38 13.07 16.59 -1.16
CA LEU A 38 12.76 16.77 0.27
C LEU A 38 11.88 15.63 0.82
N TYR A 39 10.83 15.25 0.08
CA TYR A 39 9.97 14.11 0.44
C TYR A 39 10.76 12.81 0.57
N PHE A 40 11.67 12.55 -0.37
CA PHE A 40 12.54 11.38 -0.34
C PHE A 40 13.46 11.36 0.88
N LEU A 41 14.07 12.49 1.24
CA LEU A 41 14.91 12.61 2.44
C LEU A 41 14.12 12.32 3.72
N VAL A 42 12.94 12.93 3.87
CA VAL A 42 12.06 12.69 5.03
C VAL A 42 11.66 11.22 5.11
N SER A 43 11.33 10.59 3.97
CA SER A 43 11.00 9.16 3.91
C SER A 43 12.18 8.27 4.36
N LYS A 44 13.41 8.60 3.93
CA LYS A 44 14.63 7.90 4.36
C LYS A 44 14.90 8.04 5.86
N ILE A 45 14.77 9.23 6.41
CA ILE A 45 14.95 9.49 7.85
C ILE A 45 13.92 8.69 8.64
N ASN A 46 12.64 8.79 8.27
CA ASN A 46 11.56 8.04 8.91
C ASN A 46 11.80 6.53 8.89
N LYS A 47 12.32 5.99 7.79
CA LYS A 47 12.69 4.58 7.71
C LYS A 47 13.79 4.20 8.71
N LYS A 48 14.84 5.02 8.85
CA LYS A 48 15.95 4.76 9.78
C LYS A 48 15.52 4.81 11.25
N LEU A 49 14.59 5.70 11.59
CA LEU A 49 14.13 5.88 12.98
C LEU A 49 13.19 4.78 13.47
N LYS A 50 12.61 3.97 12.57
CA LYS A 50 11.64 2.94 12.97
C LYS A 50 12.34 1.63 13.32
N LYS A 51 12.07 1.15 14.54
CA LYS A 51 12.47 -0.20 14.98
C LYS A 51 11.43 -1.22 14.50
N LYS A 52 11.92 -2.29 13.88
CA LYS A 52 11.08 -3.44 13.51
C LYS A 52 10.76 -4.26 14.75
N ARG A 53 9.49 -4.62 14.91
CA ARG A 53 9.01 -5.50 15.98
C ARG A 53 8.42 -6.76 15.38
N THR A 54 8.65 -7.91 16.00
CA THR A 54 8.06 -9.18 15.57
C THR A 54 6.70 -9.38 16.25
N ILE A 55 5.78 -10.01 15.51
CA ILE A 55 4.58 -10.63 16.06
C ILE A 55 4.81 -12.12 15.85
N GLY A 56 4.62 -12.96 16.86
CA GLY A 56 4.98 -14.39 16.86
C GLY A 56 4.22 -15.28 15.85
N ILE A 57 3.53 -14.71 14.87
CA ILE A 57 2.82 -15.40 13.80
C ILE A 57 3.21 -14.80 12.42
N PRO A 58 3.06 -15.55 11.32
CA PRO A 58 3.41 -15.07 9.99
C PRO A 58 2.66 -13.80 9.57
N VAL A 59 3.39 -12.85 8.97
CA VAL A 59 2.88 -11.58 8.46
C VAL A 59 3.21 -11.44 6.98
N ILE A 60 2.19 -11.38 6.12
CA ILE A 60 2.32 -11.10 4.69
C ILE A 60 1.99 -9.63 4.46
N CYS A 61 2.91 -8.88 3.89
CA CYS A 61 2.68 -7.51 3.45
C CYS A 61 2.33 -7.48 1.96
N VAL A 62 1.19 -6.87 1.64
CA VAL A 62 0.82 -6.51 0.28
C VAL A 62 0.85 -5.00 0.16
N GLY A 63 1.49 -4.49 -0.88
CA GLY A 63 1.49 -3.06 -1.12
C GLY A 63 1.93 -2.68 -2.52
N ASN A 64 1.99 -1.37 -2.74
CA ASN A 64 2.50 -0.79 -3.96
C ASN A 64 3.55 0.28 -3.63
N ILE A 65 4.22 0.76 -4.67
CA ILE A 65 5.10 1.93 -4.56
C ILE A 65 4.51 3.18 -5.22
N ASN A 66 3.32 3.10 -5.82
CA ASN A 66 2.63 4.24 -6.44
C ASN A 66 1.48 4.75 -5.54
N THR A 67 1.11 6.02 -5.68
CA THR A 67 -0.14 6.55 -5.14
C THR A 67 -1.27 6.32 -6.13
N GLY A 68 -2.18 5.38 -5.84
CA GLY A 68 -3.34 5.11 -6.69
C GLY A 68 -3.80 3.65 -6.67
N GLY A 69 -4.90 3.38 -7.38
CA GLY A 69 -5.45 2.05 -7.57
C GLY A 69 -4.51 1.17 -8.38
N THR A 70 -3.98 0.12 -7.75
CA THR A 70 -2.95 -0.76 -8.32
C THR A 70 -3.41 -2.23 -8.35
N GLY A 71 -4.70 -2.49 -8.11
CA GLY A 71 -5.22 -3.85 -8.02
C GLY A 71 -4.87 -4.59 -6.73
N LYS A 72 -4.40 -3.89 -5.68
CA LYS A 72 -4.08 -4.47 -4.38
C LYS A 72 -5.29 -5.15 -3.74
N THR A 73 -6.43 -4.46 -3.64
CA THR A 73 -7.60 -4.98 -2.94
C THR A 73 -8.12 -6.28 -3.56
N PRO A 74 -8.28 -6.40 -4.90
CA PRO A 74 -8.56 -7.69 -5.53
C PRO A 74 -7.52 -8.77 -5.23
N PHE A 75 -6.23 -8.43 -5.24
CA PHE A 75 -5.17 -9.39 -4.92
C PHE A 75 -5.19 -9.84 -3.46
N VAL A 76 -5.45 -8.92 -2.51
CA VAL A 76 -5.61 -9.25 -1.08
C VAL A 76 -6.80 -10.18 -0.90
N MET A 77 -7.93 -9.92 -1.55
CA MET A 77 -9.09 -10.82 -1.53
C MET A 77 -8.77 -12.22 -2.07
N HIS A 78 -7.99 -12.29 -3.17
CA HIS A 78 -7.53 -13.55 -3.71
C HIS A 78 -6.60 -14.30 -2.74
N LEU A 79 -5.66 -13.60 -2.11
CA LEU A 79 -4.75 -14.16 -1.11
C LEU A 79 -5.50 -14.67 0.12
N ILE A 80 -6.51 -13.94 0.61
CA ILE A 80 -7.41 -14.39 1.67
C ILE A 80 -8.03 -15.74 1.31
N ASN A 81 -8.57 -15.87 0.09
CA ASN A 81 -9.21 -17.11 -0.36
C ASN A 81 -8.22 -18.29 -0.41
N ILE A 82 -6.99 -18.07 -0.90
CA ILE A 82 -5.95 -19.11 -0.90
C ILE A 82 -5.66 -19.60 0.52
N LEU A 83 -5.47 -18.67 1.46
CA LEU A 83 -5.12 -19.01 2.84
C LEU A 83 -6.29 -19.66 3.60
N LYS A 84 -7.52 -19.22 3.33
CA LYS A 84 -8.74 -19.86 3.87
C LYS A 84 -8.92 -21.29 3.36
N LYS A 85 -8.61 -21.57 2.09
CA LYS A 85 -8.59 -22.95 1.56
C LYS A 85 -7.57 -23.85 2.29
N LYS A 86 -6.53 -23.25 2.87
CA LYS A 86 -5.56 -23.93 3.75
C LYS A 86 -5.98 -23.93 5.23
N LYS A 87 -7.26 -23.66 5.53
CA LYS A 87 -7.85 -23.64 6.87
C LYS A 87 -7.14 -22.68 7.85
N LYS A 88 -6.56 -21.58 7.37
CA LYS A 88 -5.95 -20.56 8.23
C LYS A 88 -6.98 -19.52 8.68
N ASN A 89 -6.94 -19.13 9.95
CA ASN A 89 -7.65 -17.96 10.44
C ASN A 89 -6.91 -16.67 10.02
N VAL A 90 -7.29 -16.14 8.86
CA VAL A 90 -6.68 -14.96 8.25
C VAL A 90 -7.25 -13.69 8.85
N HIS A 91 -6.38 -12.83 9.39
CA HIS A 91 -6.76 -11.48 9.80
C HIS A 91 -6.09 -10.44 8.89
N VAL A 92 -6.83 -9.40 8.51
CA VAL A 92 -6.33 -8.31 7.66
C VAL A 92 -6.17 -7.06 8.50
N ILE A 93 -5.11 -6.31 8.26
CA ILE A 93 -4.91 -4.99 8.87
C ILE A 93 -4.81 -3.99 7.74
N THR A 94 -5.69 -3.01 7.75
CA THR A 94 -5.66 -1.84 6.87
C THR A 94 -5.53 -0.55 7.69
N ARG A 95 -5.25 0.57 7.03
CA ARG A 95 -5.09 1.87 7.70
C ARG A 95 -6.43 2.47 8.10
N GLY A 96 -7.51 2.08 7.42
CA GLY A 96 -8.83 2.72 7.51
C GLY A 96 -8.87 4.05 6.77
N TYR A 97 -8.48 4.05 5.49
CA TYR A 97 -8.37 5.28 4.69
C TYR A 97 -9.73 6.00 4.58
N LEU A 98 -9.73 7.33 4.77
CA LEU A 98 -10.92 8.20 4.85
C LEU A 98 -11.90 7.93 6.00
N GLY A 99 -11.70 6.87 6.77
CA GLY A 99 -12.43 6.62 8.01
C GLY A 99 -12.06 7.61 9.12
N LYS A 100 -13.03 7.92 9.98
CA LYS A 100 -12.88 8.80 11.15
C LYS A 100 -12.33 8.07 12.37
N LEU A 101 -12.61 6.77 12.50
CA LEU A 101 -12.21 6.00 13.67
C LEU A 101 -10.68 5.80 13.69
N ASN A 102 -10.11 5.97 14.87
CA ASN A 102 -8.69 5.71 15.11
C ASN A 102 -8.54 4.35 15.78
N GLY A 103 -8.01 3.37 15.04
CA GLY A 103 -7.77 2.02 15.53
C GLY A 103 -6.69 1.90 16.61
N PRO A 104 -6.43 0.68 17.12
CA PRO A 104 -6.85 -0.60 16.53
C PRO A 104 -8.32 -0.95 16.81
N ILE A 105 -9.13 -1.07 15.76
CA ILE A 105 -10.56 -1.41 15.85
C ILE A 105 -10.87 -2.56 14.91
N LYS A 106 -11.53 -3.60 15.42
CA LYS A 106 -12.10 -4.68 14.60
C LYS A 106 -13.30 -4.14 13.84
N VAL A 107 -13.27 -4.24 12.52
CA VAL A 107 -14.36 -3.77 11.67
C VAL A 107 -15.59 -4.65 11.88
N ASN A 108 -16.74 -4.03 12.11
CA ASN A 108 -18.02 -4.70 12.18
C ASN A 108 -18.92 -4.15 11.08
N THR A 109 -19.17 -4.93 10.03
CA THR A 109 -19.94 -4.50 8.85
C THR A 109 -21.41 -4.22 9.15
N LYS A 110 -21.95 -4.66 10.30
CA LYS A 110 -23.32 -4.34 10.73
C LYS A 110 -23.41 -3.02 11.50
N LYS A 111 -22.30 -2.50 12.03
CA LYS A 111 -22.26 -1.31 12.89
C LYS A 111 -21.49 -0.15 12.28
N HIS A 112 -20.42 -0.44 11.56
CA HIS A 112 -19.53 0.57 10.99
C HIS A 112 -19.91 0.87 9.54
N THR A 113 -19.81 2.14 9.19
CA THR A 113 -20.01 2.68 7.85
C THR A 113 -18.68 3.06 7.21
N PHE A 114 -18.70 3.48 5.93
CA PHE A 114 -17.50 3.95 5.24
C PHE A 114 -16.89 5.18 5.92
N ASN A 115 -17.72 6.04 6.52
CA ASN A 115 -17.25 7.22 7.25
C ASN A 115 -16.49 6.83 8.52
N ASP A 116 -16.75 5.64 9.06
CA ASP A 116 -16.11 5.17 10.28
C ASP A 116 -14.76 4.54 9.97
N VAL A 117 -14.73 3.61 9.02
CA VAL A 117 -13.58 2.72 8.81
C VAL A 117 -12.99 2.76 7.40
N GLY A 118 -13.66 3.43 6.45
CA GLY A 118 -13.31 3.46 5.03
C GLY A 118 -13.88 2.28 4.22
N ASP A 119 -14.14 2.52 2.93
CA ASP A 119 -14.73 1.54 2.01
C ASP A 119 -13.90 0.26 1.88
N GLU A 120 -12.57 0.39 1.74
CA GLU A 120 -11.66 -0.76 1.60
C GLU A 120 -11.71 -1.66 2.84
N ALA A 121 -11.86 -1.07 4.03
CA ALA A 121 -11.92 -1.83 5.28
C ALA A 121 -13.22 -2.64 5.39
N LEU A 122 -14.35 -2.08 4.95
CA LEU A 122 -15.63 -2.79 4.89
C LEU A 122 -15.57 -3.95 3.89
N LEU A 123 -15.05 -3.69 2.68
CA LEU A 123 -14.91 -4.70 1.64
C LEU A 123 -14.05 -5.88 2.09
N LEU A 124 -12.93 -5.60 2.76
CA LEU A 124 -12.07 -6.65 3.32
C LEU A 124 -12.74 -7.39 4.48
N ALA A 125 -13.52 -6.69 5.31
CA ALA A 125 -14.25 -7.27 6.44
C ALA A 125 -15.32 -8.29 6.01
N GLU A 126 -15.88 -8.17 4.80
CA GLU A 126 -16.76 -9.19 4.24
C GLU A 126 -16.04 -10.50 3.92
N LYS A 127 -14.72 -10.45 3.70
CA LYS A 127 -13.92 -11.62 3.28
C LYS A 127 -13.10 -12.21 4.41
N ALA A 128 -12.66 -11.42 5.39
CA ALA A 128 -11.90 -11.89 6.54
C ALA A 128 -12.01 -10.91 7.71
N THR A 129 -11.71 -11.38 8.92
CA THR A 129 -11.61 -10.49 10.09
C THR A 129 -10.64 -9.35 9.78
N THR A 130 -11.15 -8.12 9.78
CA THR A 130 -10.38 -6.94 9.36
C THR A 130 -10.26 -5.94 10.49
N TRP A 131 -9.08 -5.36 10.62
CA TRP A 131 -8.73 -4.35 11.62
C TRP A 131 -8.31 -3.06 10.91
N ILE A 132 -8.85 -1.93 11.34
CA ILE A 132 -8.25 -0.64 11.03
C ILE A 132 -7.21 -0.30 12.09
N SER A 133 -6.01 0.12 11.69
CA SER A 133 -5.02 0.68 12.61
C SER A 133 -3.96 1.51 11.88
N LYS A 134 -3.66 2.70 12.40
CA LYS A 134 -2.52 3.51 11.94
C LYS A 134 -1.20 2.90 12.45
N ASN A 135 -1.19 2.38 13.67
CA ASN A 135 -0.08 1.62 14.21
C ASN A 135 -0.25 0.12 13.86
N ARG A 136 0.44 -0.32 12.81
CA ARG A 136 0.32 -1.69 12.30
C ARG A 136 0.77 -2.75 13.30
N PHE A 137 1.70 -2.41 14.20
CA PHE A 137 2.11 -3.31 15.26
C PHE A 137 0.96 -3.54 16.27
N GLU A 138 0.29 -2.48 16.73
CA GLU A 138 -0.85 -2.62 17.66
C GLU A 138 -2.03 -3.35 17.03
N GLY A 139 -2.31 -3.08 15.75
CA GLY A 139 -3.32 -3.83 15.00
C GLY A 139 -2.97 -5.32 14.93
N ALA A 140 -1.70 -5.65 14.72
CA ALA A 140 -1.23 -7.03 14.64
C ALA A 140 -1.30 -7.73 16.00
N LEU A 141 -0.93 -7.04 17.07
CA LEU A 141 -1.08 -7.55 18.43
C LEU A 141 -2.54 -7.88 18.74
N LYS A 142 -3.48 -6.97 18.44
CA LYS A 142 -4.91 -7.20 18.63
C LYS A 142 -5.42 -8.35 17.76
N ALA A 143 -4.95 -8.45 16.51
CA ALA A 143 -5.32 -9.55 15.63
C ALA A 143 -4.84 -10.91 16.18
N THR A 144 -3.59 -11.01 16.64
CA THR A 144 -3.04 -12.23 17.26
C THR A 144 -3.81 -12.63 18.51
N LEU A 145 -4.10 -11.68 19.41
CA LEU A 145 -4.91 -11.93 20.61
C LEU A 145 -6.35 -12.35 20.29
N ASN A 146 -6.83 -12.08 19.07
CA ASN A 146 -8.15 -12.49 18.59
C ASN A 146 -8.09 -13.76 17.72
N GLY A 147 -7.00 -14.53 17.81
CA GLY A 147 -6.88 -15.87 17.23
C GLY A 147 -6.35 -15.92 15.80
N ALA A 148 -5.72 -14.86 15.29
CA ALA A 148 -5.13 -14.90 13.95
C ALA A 148 -4.02 -15.96 13.84
N ASP A 149 -4.08 -16.81 12.81
CA ASP A 149 -2.95 -17.70 12.45
C ASP A 149 -1.96 -16.99 11.52
N ILE A 150 -2.47 -16.05 10.73
CA ILE A 150 -1.71 -15.31 9.73
C ILE A 150 -2.31 -13.91 9.54
N ILE A 151 -1.43 -12.93 9.41
CA ILE A 151 -1.80 -11.54 9.20
C ILE A 151 -1.47 -11.11 7.78
N ILE A 152 -2.42 -10.44 7.12
CA ILE A 152 -2.17 -9.69 5.89
C ILE A 152 -2.16 -8.20 6.22
N LEU A 153 -1.05 -7.52 5.94
CA LEU A 153 -0.95 -6.07 5.99
C LEU A 153 -1.26 -5.48 4.62
N ASP A 154 -2.36 -4.76 4.52
CA ASP A 154 -2.76 -4.02 3.32
C ASP A 154 -2.16 -2.60 3.29
N ASP A 155 -1.60 -2.25 2.12
CA ASP A 155 -0.84 -1.03 1.81
C ASP A 155 0.29 -0.69 2.81
N ALA A 156 1.12 -1.68 3.14
CA ALA A 156 2.10 -1.56 4.22
C ALA A 156 3.57 -1.73 3.80
N LEU A 157 3.91 -1.64 2.51
CA LEU A 157 5.31 -1.76 2.06
C LEU A 157 6.22 -0.66 2.61
N GLN A 158 5.67 0.50 2.95
CA GLN A 158 6.40 1.58 3.62
C GLN A 158 6.27 1.52 5.15
N ASN A 159 5.62 0.50 5.71
CA ASN A 159 5.58 0.29 7.15
C ASN A 159 6.80 -0.51 7.61
N TYR A 160 7.64 0.13 8.42
CA TYR A 160 8.87 -0.48 8.96
C TYR A 160 8.75 -0.82 10.46
N SER A 161 7.57 -0.66 11.08
CA SER A 161 7.38 -0.91 12.52
C SER A 161 7.14 -2.37 12.87
N ILE A 162 6.86 -3.21 11.87
CA ILE A 162 6.54 -4.63 12.03
C ILE A 162 7.42 -5.47 11.10
N HIS A 163 7.87 -6.63 11.58
CA HIS A 163 8.55 -7.62 10.76
C HIS A 163 7.54 -8.24 9.78
N GLN A 164 7.93 -8.33 8.51
CA GLN A 164 7.10 -8.84 7.42
C GLN A 164 7.81 -10.06 6.83
N ASN A 165 7.23 -11.24 7.00
CA ASN A 165 7.82 -12.51 6.57
C ASN A 165 7.80 -12.65 5.05
N LEU A 166 6.78 -12.08 4.39
CA LEU A 166 6.66 -12.05 2.93
C LEU A 166 6.17 -10.67 2.49
N LYS A 167 6.87 -10.02 1.56
CA LYS A 167 6.51 -8.73 0.97
C LYS A 167 6.20 -8.90 -0.50
N ILE A 168 4.97 -8.55 -0.87
CA ILE A 168 4.45 -8.64 -2.22
C ILE A 168 4.24 -7.22 -2.75
N LEU A 169 4.96 -6.88 -3.82
CA LEU A 169 4.76 -5.66 -4.58
C LEU A 169 3.75 -5.92 -5.69
N VAL A 170 2.60 -5.26 -5.61
CA VAL A 170 1.58 -5.27 -6.66
C VAL A 170 1.76 -4.06 -7.55
N VAL A 171 1.83 -4.30 -8.86
CA VAL A 171 1.98 -3.28 -9.90
C VAL A 171 0.81 -3.41 -10.87
N ASP A 172 0.14 -2.30 -11.19
CA ASP A 172 -0.78 -2.29 -12.32
C ASP A 172 0.04 -2.35 -13.62
N GLY A 173 -0.12 -3.43 -14.39
CA GLY A 173 0.56 -3.63 -15.67
C GLY A 173 0.15 -2.60 -16.73
N GLY A 174 -1.02 -1.97 -16.58
CA GLY A 174 -1.50 -0.88 -17.43
C GLY A 174 -0.77 0.44 -17.16
N PHE A 175 -0.90 0.99 -15.95
CA PHE A 175 -0.26 2.25 -15.58
C PHE A 175 1.25 2.14 -15.35
N GLY A 176 1.72 1.01 -14.83
CA GLY A 176 3.12 0.80 -14.46
C GLY A 176 3.58 1.75 -13.35
N PHE A 177 4.71 2.42 -13.57
CA PHE A 177 5.32 3.37 -12.63
C PHE A 177 5.10 4.85 -12.98
N GLY A 178 4.21 5.15 -13.94
CA GLY A 178 3.96 6.51 -14.41
C GLY A 178 5.19 7.16 -15.04
N ASN A 179 5.47 8.41 -14.66
CA ASN A 179 6.65 9.18 -15.05
C ASN A 179 7.92 8.84 -14.24
N GLU A 180 7.85 7.83 -13.36
CA GLU A 180 8.97 7.30 -12.58
C GLU A 180 9.60 8.29 -11.57
N PHE A 181 9.00 9.47 -11.37
CA PHE A 181 9.40 10.41 -10.32
C PHE A 181 8.72 10.10 -8.99
N ILE A 182 9.38 10.51 -7.91
CA ILE A 182 8.84 10.45 -6.55
C ILE A 182 7.84 11.60 -6.34
N LEU A 183 6.89 11.40 -5.44
CA LEU A 183 5.95 12.44 -5.02
C LEU A 183 6.67 13.71 -4.58
N PRO A 184 6.12 14.91 -4.91
CA PRO A 184 4.92 15.13 -5.71
C PRO A 184 5.14 15.24 -7.23
N ALA A 185 6.39 15.24 -7.74
CA ALA A 185 6.67 15.34 -9.17
C ALA A 185 6.19 14.11 -9.96
N GLY A 186 6.09 12.96 -9.29
CA GLY A 186 5.54 11.73 -9.87
C GLY A 186 4.69 10.94 -8.87
N PRO A 187 4.15 9.79 -9.29
CA PRO A 187 3.24 8.99 -8.47
C PRO A 187 3.97 8.11 -7.44
N LEU A 188 5.31 8.03 -7.47
CA LEU A 188 6.02 7.07 -6.64
C LEU A 188 6.20 7.56 -5.19
N ARG A 189 5.93 6.70 -4.21
CA ARG A 189 6.22 6.93 -2.79
C ARG A 189 7.69 6.64 -2.44
N GLU A 190 8.38 5.87 -3.28
CA GLU A 190 9.79 5.52 -3.18
C GLU A 190 10.34 5.13 -4.56
N SER A 191 11.66 5.11 -4.72
CA SER A 191 12.28 4.68 -5.98
C SER A 191 11.90 3.24 -6.34
N ILE A 192 11.74 2.96 -7.65
CA ILE A 192 11.44 1.62 -8.19
C ILE A 192 12.43 0.57 -7.66
N ASN A 193 13.72 0.87 -7.70
CA ASN A 193 14.77 -0.06 -7.24
C ASN A 193 14.62 -0.42 -5.74
N SER A 194 14.37 0.56 -4.86
CA SER A 194 14.07 0.31 -3.44
C SER A 194 12.84 -0.59 -3.28
N GLY A 195 11.78 -0.29 -4.04
CA GLY A 195 10.53 -1.05 -4.03
C GLY A 195 10.70 -2.51 -4.42
N ILE A 196 11.41 -2.77 -5.52
CA ILE A 196 11.66 -4.13 -6.02
C ILE A 196 12.62 -4.86 -5.09
N LYS A 197 13.77 -4.27 -4.75
CA LYS A 197 14.82 -4.94 -3.93
C LYS A 197 14.32 -5.39 -2.56
N LYS A 198 13.36 -4.69 -1.97
CA LYS A 198 12.81 -5.06 -0.66
C LYS A 198 11.67 -6.05 -0.74
N SER A 199 11.09 -6.29 -1.92
CA SER A 199 9.96 -7.20 -2.08
C SER A 199 10.45 -8.57 -2.49
N ASP A 200 9.78 -9.59 -1.98
CA ASP A 200 10.11 -10.98 -2.24
C ASP A 200 9.36 -11.49 -3.47
N LEU A 201 8.21 -10.88 -3.79
CA LEU A 201 7.42 -11.17 -4.99
C LEU A 201 6.95 -9.89 -5.69
N LEU A 202 6.93 -9.94 -7.02
CA LEU A 202 6.38 -8.91 -7.89
C LEU A 202 5.16 -9.48 -8.63
N ILE A 203 3.98 -8.89 -8.39
CA ILE A 203 2.72 -9.32 -9.00
C ILE A 203 2.21 -8.21 -9.91
N PHE A 204 1.85 -8.59 -11.13
CA PHE A 204 1.21 -7.69 -12.09
C PHE A 204 -0.29 -7.90 -12.06
N PHE A 205 -1.02 -6.85 -11.75
CA PHE A 205 -2.45 -6.77 -11.99
C PHE A 205 -2.65 -6.29 -13.43
N ASN A 206 -3.43 -7.01 -14.25
CA ASN A 206 -3.50 -6.83 -15.72
C ASN A 206 -2.21 -7.16 -16.49
N LYS A 207 -2.31 -7.18 -17.81
CA LYS A 207 -1.17 -7.40 -18.73
C LYS A 207 -0.12 -6.30 -18.55
N ASP A 208 1.14 -6.69 -18.43
CA ASP A 208 2.29 -5.77 -18.37
C ASP A 208 2.52 -5.08 -19.72
N LYS A 209 1.84 -3.95 -19.94
CA LYS A 209 1.97 -3.14 -21.16
C LYS A 209 3.27 -2.32 -21.18
N ASN A 210 3.97 -2.24 -20.05
CA ASN A 210 5.15 -1.39 -19.88
C ASN A 210 6.48 -2.17 -19.93
N ASN A 211 6.41 -3.48 -20.17
CA ASN A 211 7.56 -4.41 -20.21
C ASN A 211 8.45 -4.30 -18.95
N ILE A 212 7.83 -4.08 -17.79
CA ILE A 212 8.52 -3.94 -16.51
C ILE A 212 9.27 -5.23 -16.17
N LYS A 213 8.71 -6.40 -16.52
CA LYS A 213 9.37 -7.70 -16.36
C LYS A 213 10.71 -7.75 -17.09
N LYS A 214 10.78 -7.28 -18.34
CA LYS A 214 12.01 -7.33 -19.15
C LYS A 214 13.08 -6.38 -18.61
N LYS A 215 12.69 -5.19 -18.14
CA LYS A 215 13.63 -4.18 -17.63
C LYS A 215 14.31 -4.52 -16.31
N ASN A 216 13.70 -5.42 -15.53
CA ASN A 216 14.17 -5.78 -14.19
C ASN A 216 14.59 -7.25 -14.07
N LYS A 217 14.78 -7.97 -15.19
CA LYS A 217 15.55 -9.21 -15.20
C LYS A 217 17.02 -8.85 -14.99
N ARG A 218 17.47 -8.90 -13.74
CA ARG A 218 18.88 -9.05 -13.37
C ARG A 218 19.02 -10.38 -12.66
#